data_AF-A0A4P5UTQ4-F1
#
_entry.id   AF-A0A4P5UTQ4-F1
#
_cell.length_a   1.000
_cell.length_b   1.000
_cell.length_c   1.000
_cell.angle_alpha   90.00
_cell.angle_beta   90.00
_cell.angle_gamma   90.00
#
_symmetry.space_group_name_H-M   'P 1'
#
loop_
_entity.id
_entity.type
_entity.pdbx_description
1 polymer ?
#
loop_
_entity_poly.entity_id
_entity_poly.type
_entity_poly.pdbx_seq_one_letter_code
_entity_poly.pdbx_strand_id
1 'polypeptide(L)'
;MQQKQQIRSFEGDFYYFDVIWSSTKPTSTFEIRATNADSGATSTVTNNETVKSLILDGKKPDDGMKTAVWSCNAVDAQKFADRSIGLFENETYMQQLEDAMNDDYASGNWVSEDEFEGDNLAFDENTDLDDDDFLLDAPGQEEDFF
;
A
#
# COMPACT_ATOMS: atom_id res chain seq x y z
N MET A 1 -3.05 11.14 11.52
CA MET A 1 -4.22 10.26 11.43
C MET A 1 -4.20 9.67 10.03
N GLN A 2 -4.25 8.34 9.93
CA GLN A 2 -4.40 7.65 8.66
C GLN A 2 -5.88 7.63 8.27
N GLN A 3 -6.14 7.77 6.98
CA GLN A 3 -7.47 7.78 6.37
C GLN A 3 -7.48 6.75 5.25
N LYS A 4 -8.65 6.13 5.03
CA LYS A 4 -8.89 5.13 4.00
C LYS A 4 -10.27 5.35 3.41
N GLN A 5 -10.36 5.34 2.08
CA GLN A 5 -11.62 5.29 1.35
C GLN A 5 -11.59 4.08 0.41
N GLN A 6 -12.53 3.17 0.59
CA GLN A 6 -12.71 2.02 -0.30
C GLN A 6 -13.71 2.38 -1.40
N ILE A 7 -13.39 2.01 -2.63
CA ILE A 7 -14.20 2.25 -3.83
C ILE A 7 -14.32 0.94 -4.59
N ARG A 8 -15.53 0.62 -5.05
CA ARG A 8 -15.81 -0.60 -5.80
C ARG A 8 -15.92 -0.28 -7.30
N SER A 9 -15.33 -1.13 -8.13
CA SER A 9 -15.55 -1.17 -9.58
C SER A 9 -17.04 -1.26 -9.95
N PHE A 10 -17.40 -0.71 -11.11
CA PHE A 10 -18.80 -0.58 -11.51
C PHE A 10 -19.28 -1.79 -12.33
N GLU A 11 -18.44 -2.40 -13.17
CA GLU A 11 -18.78 -3.54 -14.04
C GLU A 11 -17.54 -4.39 -14.37
N GLY A 12 -17.68 -5.68 -14.70
CA GLY A 12 -16.56 -6.54 -15.17
C GLY A 12 -15.89 -7.40 -14.08
N ASP A 13 -14.58 -7.65 -14.24
CA ASP A 13 -13.75 -8.30 -13.23
C ASP A 13 -13.74 -7.42 -11.97
N PHE A 14 -14.25 -7.97 -10.87
CA PHE A 14 -14.56 -7.16 -9.71
C PHE A 14 -13.29 -6.79 -8.95
N TYR A 15 -12.98 -5.50 -8.87
CA TYR A 15 -11.91 -4.95 -8.02
C TYR A 15 -12.45 -4.03 -6.92
N TYR A 16 -11.78 -4.07 -5.77
CA TYR A 16 -11.87 -3.05 -4.72
C TYR A 16 -10.60 -2.20 -4.73
N PHE A 17 -10.76 -0.88 -4.67
CA PHE A 17 -9.67 0.08 -4.60
C PHE A 17 -9.69 0.78 -3.25
N ASP A 18 -8.63 0.63 -2.48
CA ASP A 18 -8.42 1.32 -1.22
C ASP A 18 -7.49 2.50 -1.44
N VAL A 19 -8.05 3.72 -1.37
CA VAL A 19 -7.28 4.96 -1.36
C VAL A 19 -6.89 5.26 0.08
N ILE A 20 -5.60 5.19 0.39
CA ILE A 20 -5.08 5.33 1.76
C ILE A 20 -4.14 6.52 1.81
N TRP A 21 -4.34 7.41 2.78
CA TRP A 21 -3.47 8.56 2.98
C TRP A 21 -3.31 8.93 4.44
N SER A 22 -2.18 9.50 4.79
CA SER A 22 -1.95 10.05 6.12
C SER A 22 -1.65 11.53 6.03
N SER A 23 -2.16 12.30 6.99
CA SER A 23 -1.90 13.73 7.13
C SER A 23 -1.15 14.03 8.44
N THR A 24 -0.33 13.08 8.88
CA THR A 24 0.57 13.24 10.04
C THR A 24 1.80 14.07 9.67
N LYS A 25 2.24 14.92 10.61
CA LYS A 25 3.55 15.58 10.56
C LYS A 25 4.57 14.67 11.27
N PRO A 26 5.84 14.58 10.84
CA PRO A 26 6.50 15.37 9.79
C PRO A 26 6.36 14.83 8.36
N THR A 27 5.97 13.56 8.20
CA THR A 27 5.87 12.88 6.90
C THR A 27 4.46 12.33 6.70
N SER A 28 3.90 12.63 5.53
CA SER A 28 2.59 12.15 5.10
C SER A 28 2.78 11.14 3.98
N THR A 29 1.84 10.21 3.88
CA THR A 29 1.89 9.11 2.92
C THR A 29 0.64 9.05 2.08
N PHE A 30 0.78 8.50 0.88
CA PHE A 30 -0.31 8.23 -0.03
C PHE A 30 -0.04 6.89 -0.74
N GLU A 31 -1.03 6.01 -0.77
CA GLU A 31 -0.99 4.76 -1.53
C GLU A 31 -2.38 4.38 -2.03
N ILE A 32 -2.41 3.57 -3.08
CA ILE A 32 -3.61 2.90 -3.57
C ILE A 32 -3.34 1.41 -3.59
N ARG A 33 -4.24 0.66 -2.96
CA ARG A 33 -4.25 -0.80 -3.03
C ARG A 33 -5.42 -1.24 -3.88
N ALA A 34 -5.21 -2.27 -4.66
CA ALA A 34 -6.25 -2.91 -5.44
C ALA A 34 -6.35 -4.38 -5.01
N THR A 35 -7.59 -4.86 -4.87
CA THR A 35 -7.90 -6.23 -4.48
C THR A 35 -8.84 -6.82 -5.51
N ASN A 36 -8.47 -7.96 -6.10
CA ASN A 36 -9.35 -8.74 -6.96
C ASN A 36 -10.40 -9.44 -6.08
N ALA A 37 -11.67 -9.21 -6.34
CA ALA A 37 -12.77 -9.69 -5.51
C ALA A 37 -13.02 -11.20 -5.66
N ASP A 38 -12.59 -11.81 -6.77
CA ASP A 38 -12.77 -13.24 -7.00
C ASP A 38 -11.68 -14.08 -6.33
N SER A 39 -10.42 -13.65 -6.43
CA SER A 39 -9.28 -14.37 -5.84
C SER A 39 -8.88 -13.88 -4.44
N GLY A 40 -9.30 -12.67 -4.05
CA GLY A 40 -8.82 -12.00 -2.82
C GLY A 40 -7.37 -11.53 -2.92
N ALA A 41 -6.73 -11.64 -4.09
CA ALA A 41 -5.37 -11.17 -4.26
C ALA A 41 -5.32 -9.64 -4.24
N THR A 42 -4.30 -9.09 -3.57
CA THR A 42 -4.12 -7.67 -3.30
C THR A 42 -2.71 -7.22 -3.71
N SER A 43 -2.59 -5.97 -4.17
CA SER A 43 -1.30 -5.33 -4.47
C SER A 43 -1.38 -3.80 -4.26
N THR A 44 -0.25 -3.16 -3.95
CA THR A 44 -0.13 -1.69 -3.94
C THR A 44 0.16 -1.21 -5.36
N VAL A 45 -0.81 -0.54 -5.97
CA VAL A 45 -0.82 -0.20 -7.40
C VAL A 45 -0.59 1.29 -7.66
N THR A 46 -0.24 2.09 -6.65
CA THR A 46 0.01 3.54 -6.78
C THR A 46 0.98 3.89 -7.91
N ASN A 47 1.94 3.00 -8.20
CA ASN A 47 2.96 3.20 -9.23
C ASN A 47 2.67 2.57 -10.58
N ASN A 48 1.58 1.82 -10.71
CA ASN A 48 1.08 1.36 -12.01
C ASN A 48 0.96 2.58 -12.94
N GLU A 49 1.39 2.44 -14.19
CA GLU A 49 1.58 3.59 -15.09
C GLU A 49 0.29 4.37 -15.31
N THR A 50 -0.83 3.65 -15.49
CA THR A 50 -2.17 4.24 -15.66
C THR A 50 -2.60 4.97 -14.40
N VAL A 51 -2.55 4.29 -13.24
CA VAL A 51 -2.93 4.85 -11.94
C VAL A 51 -2.15 6.14 -11.65
N LYS A 52 -0.82 6.08 -11.73
CA LYS A 52 0.07 7.21 -11.48
C LYS A 52 -0.19 8.36 -12.43
N SER A 53 -0.39 8.09 -13.72
CA SER A 53 -0.65 9.12 -14.73
C SER A 53 -1.96 9.88 -14.46
N LEU A 54 -3.02 9.15 -14.10
CA LEU A 54 -4.33 9.72 -13.79
C LEU A 54 -4.28 10.65 -12.56
N ILE A 55 -3.60 10.22 -11.50
CA ILE A 55 -3.47 10.99 -10.25
C ILE A 55 -2.59 12.22 -10.45
N LEU A 56 -1.48 12.09 -11.16
CA LEU A 56 -0.56 13.20 -11.40
C LEU A 56 -1.04 14.13 -12.52
N ASP A 57 -2.11 13.81 -13.24
CA ASP A 57 -2.62 14.61 -14.36
C ASP A 57 -1.56 14.81 -15.45
N GLY A 58 -0.80 13.76 -15.75
CA GLY A 58 0.33 13.80 -16.69
C GLY A 58 1.55 14.59 -16.19
N LYS A 59 1.58 15.04 -14.94
CA LYS A 59 2.78 15.65 -14.34
C LYS A 59 3.82 14.60 -14.02
N LYS A 60 5.08 15.04 -13.98
CA LYS A 60 6.20 14.18 -13.61
C LYS A 60 6.14 13.85 -12.11
N PRO A 61 6.43 12.58 -11.73
CA PRO A 61 6.54 12.22 -10.32
C PRO A 61 7.77 12.87 -9.69
N ASP A 62 7.63 13.30 -8.45
CA ASP A 62 8.74 13.77 -7.62
C ASP A 62 9.52 12.58 -7.03
N ASP A 63 10.68 12.84 -6.43
CA ASP A 63 11.54 11.78 -5.88
C ASP A 63 10.85 10.91 -4.82
N GLY A 64 9.92 11.49 -4.05
CA GLY A 64 9.11 10.79 -3.04
C GLY A 64 8.03 9.87 -3.62
N MET A 65 7.85 9.85 -4.95
CA MET A 65 6.80 9.08 -5.66
C MET A 65 7.39 7.93 -6.49
N LYS A 66 8.60 7.49 -6.17
CA LYS A 66 9.30 6.38 -6.87
C LYS A 66 8.98 5.01 -6.27
N THR A 67 8.48 4.97 -5.05
CA THR A 67 8.07 3.76 -4.31
C THR A 67 6.56 3.54 -4.40
N ALA A 68 6.08 2.32 -4.12
CA ALA A 68 4.64 2.01 -4.18
C ALA A 68 3.83 2.82 -3.15
N VAL A 69 4.45 3.19 -2.02
CA VAL A 69 3.91 4.16 -1.07
C VAL A 69 4.62 5.49 -1.28
N TRP A 70 3.86 6.55 -1.60
CA TRP A 70 4.43 7.87 -1.85
C TRP A 70 4.64 8.62 -0.54
N SER A 71 5.85 9.13 -0.36
CA SER A 71 6.18 10.07 0.72
C SER A 71 5.95 11.49 0.23
N CYS A 72 5.03 12.22 0.87
CA CYS A 72 4.64 13.57 0.48
C CYS A 72 4.34 14.44 1.71
N ASN A 73 3.99 15.70 1.50
CA ASN A 73 3.47 16.55 2.57
C ASN A 73 1.96 16.33 2.73
N ALA A 74 1.40 16.77 3.86
CA ALA A 74 -0.01 16.55 4.19
C ALA A 74 -0.99 17.18 3.17
N VAL A 75 -0.61 18.28 2.53
CA VAL A 75 -1.45 18.96 1.52
C VAL A 75 -1.52 18.12 0.24
N ASP A 76 -0.37 17.61 -0.20
CA ASP A 76 -0.29 16.78 -1.39
C ASP A 76 -0.95 15.41 -1.16
N ALA A 77 -0.76 14.79 0.01
CA ALA A 77 -1.43 13.54 0.37
C ALA A 77 -2.96 13.66 0.26
N GLN A 78 -3.54 14.72 0.83
CA GLN A 78 -4.98 14.98 0.74
C GLN A 78 -5.41 15.24 -0.70
N LYS A 79 -4.63 16.02 -1.45
CA LYS A 79 -4.93 16.34 -2.86
C LYS A 79 -4.92 15.09 -3.75
N PHE A 80 -3.99 14.17 -3.55
CA PHE A 80 -3.96 12.92 -4.28
C PHE A 80 -5.16 12.05 -3.92
N ALA A 81 -5.51 11.96 -2.63
CA ALA A 81 -6.69 11.24 -2.19
C ALA A 81 -7.98 11.78 -2.82
N ASP A 82 -8.24 13.09 -2.69
CA ASP A 82 -9.44 13.73 -3.24
C ASP A 82 -9.55 13.50 -4.75
N ARG A 83 -8.42 13.58 -5.47
CA ARG A 83 -8.38 13.33 -6.90
C ARG A 83 -8.63 11.87 -7.24
N SER A 84 -7.98 10.92 -6.57
CA SER A 84 -8.19 9.49 -6.81
C SER A 84 -9.65 9.12 -6.57
N ILE A 85 -10.24 9.60 -5.48
CA ILE A 85 -11.65 9.35 -5.16
C ILE A 85 -12.54 9.87 -6.27
N GLY A 86 -12.38 11.14 -6.68
CA GLY A 86 -13.19 11.72 -7.77
C GLY A 86 -13.00 11.05 -9.12
N LEU A 87 -11.80 10.51 -9.41
CA LEU A 87 -11.55 9.74 -10.63
C LEU A 87 -12.19 8.36 -10.57
N PHE A 88 -12.09 7.67 -9.42
CA PHE A 88 -12.55 6.29 -9.27
C PHE A 88 -14.08 6.24 -9.15
N GLU A 89 -14.75 7.34 -8.81
CA GLU A 89 -16.21 7.45 -8.91
C GLU A 89 -16.70 7.68 -10.36
N ASN A 90 -15.81 7.94 -11.31
CA ASN A 90 -16.16 8.14 -12.71
C ASN A 90 -15.99 6.85 -13.51
N GLU A 91 -17.07 6.42 -14.18
CA GLU A 91 -17.14 5.17 -14.93
C GLU A 91 -16.06 5.05 -16.04
N THR A 92 -15.77 6.13 -16.77
CA THR A 92 -14.77 6.11 -17.86
C THR A 92 -13.36 5.88 -17.34
N TYR A 93 -13.03 6.43 -16.18
CA TYR A 93 -11.73 6.21 -15.55
C TYR A 93 -11.68 4.86 -14.85
N MET A 94 -12.80 4.39 -14.28
CA MET A 94 -12.88 3.06 -13.68
C MET A 94 -12.61 1.95 -14.71
N GLN A 95 -13.19 2.04 -15.91
CA GLN A 95 -12.90 1.07 -16.98
C GLN A 95 -11.41 1.03 -17.35
N GLN A 96 -10.74 2.19 -17.40
CA GLN A 96 -9.29 2.25 -17.64
C GLN A 96 -8.47 1.64 -16.51
N LEU A 97 -8.95 1.76 -15.26
CA LEU A 97 -8.30 1.17 -14.11
C LEU A 97 -8.48 -0.34 -14.10
N GLU A 98 -9.67 -0.85 -14.42
CA GLU A 98 -9.95 -2.28 -14.53
C GLU A 98 -9.06 -2.94 -15.59
N ASP A 99 -8.94 -2.35 -16.78
CA ASP A 99 -8.01 -2.82 -17.82
C ASP A 99 -6.56 -2.85 -17.30
N ALA A 100 -6.13 -1.79 -16.61
CA ALA A 100 -4.79 -1.73 -16.05
C ALA A 100 -4.57 -2.75 -14.93
N MET A 101 -5.58 -3.04 -14.10
CA MET A 101 -5.50 -4.04 -13.03
C MET A 101 -5.52 -5.46 -13.59
N ASN A 102 -6.23 -5.71 -14.68
CA ASN A 102 -6.21 -6.99 -15.38
C ASN A 102 -4.81 -7.31 -15.91
N ASP A 103 -4.15 -6.33 -16.54
CA ASP A 103 -2.77 -6.48 -17.02
C ASP A 103 -1.77 -6.66 -15.86
N ASP A 104 -1.91 -5.86 -14.79
CA ASP A 104 -1.04 -5.92 -13.61
C ASP A 104 -1.21 -7.24 -12.85
N TYR A 105 -2.45 -7.70 -12.68
CA TYR A 105 -2.77 -8.98 -12.04
C TYR A 105 -2.24 -10.17 -12.85
N ALA A 106 -2.40 -10.14 -14.19
CA ALA A 106 -1.86 -11.16 -15.08
C ALA A 106 -0.33 -11.26 -15.05
N SER A 107 0.38 -10.22 -14.61
CA SER A 107 1.83 -10.24 -14.43
C SER A 107 2.28 -11.11 -13.23
N GLY A 108 1.37 -11.48 -12.33
CA GLY A 108 1.61 -12.45 -11.26
C GLY A 108 2.24 -11.90 -9.98
N ASN A 109 2.24 -10.58 -9.78
CA ASN A 109 2.85 -9.92 -8.61
C ASN A 109 1.88 -9.73 -7.42
N TRP A 110 0.63 -10.19 -7.54
CA TRP A 110 -0.40 -9.98 -6.53
C TRP A 110 -0.41 -11.15 -5.55
N VAL A 111 -0.45 -10.83 -4.26
CA VAL A 111 -0.41 -11.80 -3.16
C VAL A 111 -1.77 -11.87 -2.49
N SER A 112 -2.08 -12.96 -1.76
CA SER A 112 -3.35 -13.04 -1.02
C SER A 112 -3.44 -11.94 0.04
N GLU A 113 -4.67 -11.51 0.40
CA GLU A 113 -4.87 -10.51 1.47
C GLU A 113 -4.21 -10.95 2.80
N ASP A 114 -4.31 -12.22 3.18
CA ASP A 114 -3.66 -12.77 4.38
C ASP A 114 -2.12 -12.63 4.35
N GLU A 115 -1.51 -12.82 3.19
CA GLU A 115 -0.07 -12.66 2.98
C GLU A 115 0.32 -11.18 2.94
N PHE A 116 -0.52 -10.34 2.33
CA PHE A 116 -0.32 -8.91 2.22
C PHE A 116 -0.41 -8.19 3.59
N GLU A 117 -1.35 -8.61 4.45
CA GLU A 117 -1.44 -8.17 5.84
C GLU A 117 -0.33 -8.75 6.70
N GLY A 118 0.08 -10.00 6.45
CA GLY A 118 1.23 -10.64 7.08
C GLY A 118 2.54 -9.87 6.85
N ASP A 119 2.75 -9.35 5.64
CA ASP A 119 3.90 -8.49 5.30
C ASP A 119 3.72 -7.04 5.81
N ASN A 120 2.48 -6.56 5.97
CA ASN A 120 2.16 -5.24 6.54
C ASN A 120 2.07 -5.20 8.08
N LEU A 121 2.21 -6.33 8.78
CA LEU A 121 2.45 -6.33 10.23
C LEU A 121 3.88 -5.91 10.60
N ALA A 122 4.72 -5.57 9.62
CA ALA A 122 5.93 -4.78 9.82
C ALA A 122 5.67 -3.26 9.93
N PHE A 123 4.40 -2.81 9.95
CA PHE A 123 4.06 -1.52 10.54
C PHE A 123 4.04 -1.66 12.06
N ASP A 124 5.26 -1.57 12.60
CA ASP A 124 5.62 -1.36 13.99
C ASP A 124 4.53 -0.68 14.84
N GLU A 125 3.65 -1.49 15.45
CA GLU A 125 2.88 -1.13 16.64
C GLU A 125 3.42 -1.88 17.87
N ASN A 126 4.70 -2.28 17.81
CA ASN A 126 5.42 -2.75 18.99
C ASN A 126 6.88 -2.28 18.94
N THR A 127 7.07 -0.96 18.99
CA THR A 127 8.32 -0.37 19.50
C THR A 127 8.30 -0.48 21.01
N ASP A 128 8.03 -1.68 21.56
CA ASP A 128 8.57 -2.05 22.86
C ASP A 128 10.05 -2.37 22.60
N LEU A 129 10.82 -1.28 22.51
CA LEU A 129 12.22 -1.29 22.90
C LEU A 129 12.27 -1.64 24.38
N ASP A 130 12.15 -2.92 24.70
CA ASP A 130 12.88 -3.48 25.82
C ASP A 130 13.90 -4.45 25.22
N ASP A 131 15.09 -3.89 25.06
CA ASP A 131 16.35 -4.61 25.04
C ASP A 131 16.31 -5.71 26.10
N ASP A 132 16.37 -6.99 25.71
CA ASP A 132 17.32 -7.95 26.28
C ASP A 132 17.13 -9.37 25.72
N ASP A 133 18.27 -9.96 25.42
CA ASP A 133 18.58 -11.38 25.31
C ASP A 133 18.37 -12.10 23.96
N PHE A 134 19.25 -11.68 23.04
CA PHE A 134 19.95 -12.52 22.07
C PHE A 134 20.37 -13.87 22.68
N LEU A 135 19.53 -14.90 22.50
CA LEU A 135 19.87 -16.30 22.78
C LEU A 135 21.03 -16.77 21.88
N LEU A 136 22.25 -16.58 22.36
CA LEU A 136 23.45 -17.32 21.95
C LEU A 136 23.49 -18.65 22.72
N ASP A 137 22.91 -19.68 22.13
CA ASP A 137 23.28 -21.08 22.41
C ASP A 137 24.29 -21.47 21.31
N ALA A 138 25.54 -21.89 21.53
CA ALA A 138 26.19 -22.63 22.61
C ALA A 138 27.75 -22.44 22.44
N PRO A 139 28.68 -23.24 23.03
CA PRO A 139 28.62 -24.19 24.16
C PRO A 139 29.75 -23.99 25.22
N GLY A 140 29.60 -24.60 26.41
CA GLY A 140 30.74 -25.23 27.11
C GLY A 140 31.20 -24.67 28.48
N GLN A 141 30.98 -25.51 29.50
CA GLN A 141 31.92 -25.92 30.57
C GLN A 141 32.20 -25.10 31.85
N GLU A 142 32.04 -25.86 32.96
CA GLU A 142 32.74 -25.88 34.27
C GLU A 142 32.23 -24.92 35.37
N GLU A 143 31.54 -25.46 36.40
CA GLU A 143 32.07 -25.91 37.72
C GLU A 143 32.66 -24.72 38.52
N ASP A 144 32.16 -24.31 39.69
CA ASP A 144 32.05 -25.09 40.93
C ASP A 144 31.07 -24.44 41.93
N PHE A 145 30.33 -25.28 42.65
CA PHE A 145 29.63 -24.93 43.89
C PHE A 145 30.59 -25.07 45.08
N PHE A 146 30.52 -24.14 46.04
CA PHE A 146 31.10 -24.30 47.38
C PHE A 146 30.41 -25.43 48.16
#